data_AF-A0A967F5R0-F1
#
_entry.id   AF-A0A967F5R0-F1
#
_cell.length_a   1.000
_cell.length_b   1.000
_cell.length_c   1.000
_cell.angle_alpha   90.00
_cell.angle_beta   90.00
_cell.angle_gamma   90.00
#
_symmetry.space_group_name_H-M   'P 1'
#
loop_
_entity.id
_entity.type
_entity.pdbx_description
1 polymer ?
#
loop_
_entity_poly.entity_id
_entity_poly.type
_entity_poly.pdbx_seq_one_letter_code
_entity_poly.pdbx_strand_id
1 'polypeptide(L)'
;MHAALQITVRYLGPYERPETITFYFFLIGTILTALPLPFIAVQPTLAEVPLLLGVGLSGAAAQWLITTAFRNARAAIVTVFNYSGIVWATLFGWLIWNEFPAPVVMAGAAVVIASNMLVVWREARQGRLSDARFRAKL
;
A
#
# COMPACT_ATOMS: atom_id res chain seq x y z
N MET A 1 -10.74 -10.55 7.17
CA MET A 1 -9.66 -9.82 7.89
C MET A 1 -9.64 -8.33 7.55
N HIS A 2 -9.55 -7.91 6.28
CA HIS A 2 -9.47 -6.48 5.89
C HIS A 2 -10.65 -5.60 6.32
N ALA A 3 -11.89 -6.12 6.30
CA ALA A 3 -13.07 -5.36 6.73
C ALA A 3 -13.05 -5.03 8.24
N ALA A 4 -12.52 -5.94 9.07
CA ALA A 4 -12.38 -5.70 10.51
C ALA A 4 -11.33 -4.63 10.80
N LEU A 5 -10.18 -4.68 10.11
CA LEU A 5 -9.14 -3.65 10.21
C LEU A 5 -9.66 -2.26 9.83
N GLN A 6 -10.46 -2.16 8.76
CA GLN A 6 -11.05 -0.88 8.33
C GLN A 6 -12.03 -0.30 9.35
N ILE A 7 -12.79 -1.15 10.06
CA ILE A 7 -13.74 -0.71 11.10
C ILE A 7 -13.00 -0.28 12.37
N THR A 8 -11.97 -1.03 12.80
CA THR A 8 -11.16 -0.68 13.98
C THR A 8 -10.40 0.63 13.77
N VAL A 9 -9.79 0.84 12.60
CA VAL A 9 -9.10 2.09 12.27
C VAL A 9 -10.06 3.27 12.20
N ARG A 10 -11.31 3.05 11.77
CA ARG A 10 -12.34 4.11 11.76
C ARG A 10 -12.82 4.49 13.16
N TYR A 11 -12.76 3.57 14.13
CA TYR A 11 -13.10 3.83 15.54
C TYR A 11 -11.95 4.44 16.35
N LEU A 12 -10.68 4.12 16.02
CA LEU A 12 -9.48 4.70 16.67
C LEU A 12 -8.98 6.00 16.01
N GLY A 13 -9.36 6.25 14.76
CA GLY A 13 -8.79 7.27 13.89
C GLY A 13 -8.80 8.74 14.37
N PRO A 14 -9.69 9.21 15.27
CA PRO A 14 -9.64 10.62 15.68
C PRO A 14 -8.52 10.98 16.67
N TYR A 15 -7.88 10.02 17.34
CA TYR A 15 -7.07 10.31 18.54
C TYR A 15 -5.59 9.93 18.45
N GLU A 16 -5.19 9.11 17.47
CA GLU A 16 -3.82 8.60 17.40
C GLU A 16 -2.97 9.28 16.33
N ARG A 17 -1.74 9.64 16.72
CA ARG A 17 -0.76 10.26 15.83
C ARG A 17 -0.31 9.23 14.76
N PRO A 18 -0.17 9.60 13.47
CA PRO A 18 0.33 8.71 12.40
C PRO A 18 1.65 8.02 12.73
N GLU A 19 2.49 8.71 13.50
CA GLU A 19 3.75 8.24 14.03
C GLU A 19 3.53 7.01 14.94
N THR A 20 2.50 7.05 15.80
CA THR A 20 2.12 5.93 16.67
C THR A 20 1.67 4.71 15.86
N ILE A 21 0.82 4.90 14.86
CA ILE A 21 0.32 3.81 14.00
C ILE A 21 1.49 3.16 13.23
N THR A 22 2.36 3.98 12.65
CA THR A 22 3.54 3.53 11.91
C THR A 22 4.53 2.80 12.84
N PHE A 23 4.72 3.33 14.06
CA PHE A 23 5.58 2.72 15.07
C PHE A 23 5.07 1.33 15.50
N TYR A 24 3.78 1.19 15.83
CA TYR A 24 3.22 -0.11 16.19
C TYR A 24 3.24 -1.11 15.03
N PHE A 25 3.03 -0.64 13.79
CA PHE A 25 3.17 -1.49 12.61
C PHE A 25 4.57 -2.10 12.50
N PHE A 26 5.62 -1.28 12.66
CA PHE A 26 7.00 -1.78 12.64
C PHE A 26 7.35 -2.64 13.84
N LEU A 27 6.89 -2.27 15.05
CA LEU A 27 7.16 -3.04 16.26
C LEU A 27 6.56 -4.46 16.16
N ILE A 28 5.28 -4.55 15.82
CA ILE A 28 4.58 -5.83 15.68
C ILE A 28 5.16 -6.61 14.50
N GLY A 29 5.38 -5.94 13.36
CA GLY A 29 6.01 -6.55 12.18
C GLY A 29 7.36 -7.17 12.53
N THR A 30 8.22 -6.43 13.21
CA THR A 30 9.55 -6.90 13.64
C THR A 30 9.44 -8.12 14.55
N ILE A 31 8.61 -8.08 15.60
CA ILE A 31 8.43 -9.21 16.53
C ILE A 31 7.93 -10.46 15.80
N LEU A 32 6.90 -10.30 14.95
CA LEU A 32 6.33 -11.41 14.19
C LEU A 32 7.32 -12.00 13.21
N THR A 33 8.12 -11.18 12.53
CA THR A 33 9.17 -11.66 11.61
C THR A 33 10.41 -12.20 12.33
N ALA A 34 10.66 -11.77 13.58
CA ALA A 34 11.77 -12.24 14.38
C ALA A 34 11.54 -13.64 14.96
N LEU A 35 10.29 -14.00 15.26
CA LEU A 35 9.92 -15.31 15.79
C LEU A 35 10.39 -16.50 14.92
N PRO A 36 10.26 -16.47 13.58
CA PRO A 36 10.77 -17.55 12.72
C PRO A 36 12.28 -17.48 12.48
N LEU A 37 12.98 -16.36 12.72
CA LEU A 37 14.43 -16.25 12.46
C LEU A 37 15.26 -17.42 13.02
N PRO A 38 15.12 -17.87 14.28
CA PRO A 38 15.92 -18.99 14.78
C PRO A 38 15.71 -20.32 14.04
N PHE A 39 14.62 -20.45 13.27
CA PHE A 39 14.28 -21.67 12.54
C PHE A 39 14.65 -21.62 11.05
N ILE A 40 14.69 -20.42 10.44
CA ILE A 40 14.85 -20.26 8.98
C ILE A 40 15.90 -19.21 8.58
N ALA A 41 16.63 -18.60 9.52
CA ALA A 41 17.56 -17.52 9.20
C ALA A 41 18.69 -17.99 8.26
N VAL A 42 18.81 -17.29 7.14
CA VAL A 42 19.97 -17.35 6.24
C VAL A 42 20.82 -16.12 6.54
N GLN A 43 22.11 -16.32 6.79
CA GLN A 43 23.01 -15.19 7.05
C GLN A 43 23.25 -14.41 5.75
N PRO A 44 22.96 -13.10 5.73
CA PRO A 44 23.20 -12.30 4.54
C PRO A 44 24.70 -12.07 4.35
N THR A 45 25.10 -12.03 3.09
CA THR A 45 26.44 -11.66 2.66
C THR A 45 26.64 -10.15 2.85
N LEU A 46 27.88 -9.68 3.04
CA LEU A 46 28.18 -8.24 3.21
C LEU A 46 27.68 -7.38 2.03
N ALA A 47 27.59 -7.95 0.82
CA ALA A 47 27.04 -7.29 -0.36
C ALA A 47 25.50 -7.11 -0.31
N GLU A 48 24.79 -7.92 0.47
CA GLU A 48 23.32 -7.91 0.57
C GLU A 48 22.85 -6.96 1.68
N VAL A 49 23.71 -6.65 2.66
CA VAL A 49 23.39 -5.74 3.76
C VAL A 49 22.91 -4.36 3.29
N PRO A 50 23.56 -3.68 2.32
CA PRO A 50 23.06 -2.40 1.81
C PRO A 50 21.71 -2.52 1.10
N LEU A 51 21.46 -3.63 0.39
CA LEU A 51 20.20 -3.88 -0.30
C LEU A 51 19.07 -4.10 0.71
N LEU A 52 19.32 -4.88 1.77
CA LEU A 52 18.37 -5.11 2.86
C LEU A 52 18.02 -3.80 3.59
N LEU A 53 19.02 -2.95 3.85
CA LEU A 53 18.79 -1.62 4.41
C LEU A 53 17.95 -0.74 3.46
N GLY A 54 18.25 -0.77 2.15
CA GLY A 54 17.48 -0.03 1.15
C GLY A 54 16.01 -0.47 1.08
N VAL A 55 15.75 -1.78 1.11
CA VAL A 55 14.39 -2.33 1.16
C VAL A 55 13.68 -1.91 2.45
N GLY A 56 14.35 -2.03 3.61
CA GLY A 56 13.78 -1.63 4.89
C GLY A 56 13.43 -0.14 4.96
N LEU A 57 14.34 0.74 4.52
CA LEU A 57 14.13 2.19 4.51
C LEU A 57 13.04 2.61 3.53
N SER A 58 13.03 2.05 2.31
CA SER A 58 12.00 2.34 1.32
C SER A 58 10.62 1.87 1.78
N GLY A 59 10.53 0.68 2.40
CA GLY A 59 9.32 0.17 3.04
C GLY A 59 8.85 1.04 4.20
N ALA A 60 9.78 1.51 5.04
CA ALA A 60 9.51 2.46 6.13
C ALA A 60 8.90 3.78 5.62
N ALA A 61 9.53 4.37 4.61
CA ALA A 61 9.03 5.57 3.96
C ALA A 61 7.65 5.35 3.32
N ALA A 62 7.46 4.24 2.59
CA ALA A 62 6.20 3.91 1.95
C ALA A 62 5.05 3.74 2.96
N GLN A 63 5.29 3.01 4.05
CA GLN A 63 4.30 2.81 5.10
C GLN A 63 3.93 4.13 5.79
N TRP A 64 4.91 4.99 6.05
CA TRP A 64 4.66 6.30 6.65
C TRP A 64 3.85 7.22 5.72
N LEU A 65 4.19 7.24 4.43
CA LEU A 65 3.46 7.99 3.41
C LEU A 65 2.02 7.51 3.26
N ILE A 66 1.80 6.19 3.22
CA ILE A 66 0.45 5.60 3.16
C ILE A 66 -0.37 5.97 4.39
N THR A 67 0.21 5.84 5.59
CA THR A 67 -0.47 6.20 6.85
C THR A 67 -0.85 7.69 6.86
N THR A 68 0.05 8.56 6.37
CA THR A 68 -0.20 9.99 6.22
C THR A 68 -1.27 10.29 5.16
N ALA A 69 -1.27 9.56 4.05
CA ALA A 69 -2.27 9.71 2.98
C ALA A 69 -3.67 9.33 3.46
N PHE A 70 -3.82 8.24 4.22
CA PHE A 70 -5.11 7.85 4.81
C PHE A 70 -5.66 8.86 5.82
N ARG A 71 -4.79 9.66 6.47
CA ARG A 71 -5.20 10.75 7.36
C ARG A 71 -5.70 11.97 6.58
N ASN A 72 -5.00 12.34 5.51
CA ASN A 72 -5.24 13.60 4.78
C ASN A 72 -6.22 13.48 3.61
N ALA A 73 -6.43 12.26 3.08
CA ALA A 73 -7.29 12.01 1.94
C ALA A 73 -8.36 10.95 2.26
N ARG A 74 -9.49 11.02 1.53
CA ARG A 74 -10.56 10.02 1.67
C ARG A 74 -10.01 8.63 1.33
N ALA A 75 -10.30 7.65 2.18
CA ALA A 75 -9.84 6.27 2.03
C ALA A 75 -10.11 5.67 0.64
N ALA A 76 -11.20 6.07 -0.02
CA ALA A 76 -11.51 5.65 -1.39
C ALA A 76 -10.44 6.08 -2.42
N ILE A 77 -9.91 7.31 -2.33
CA ILE A 77 -8.90 7.83 -3.26
C ILE A 77 -7.56 7.13 -3.02
N VAL A 78 -7.18 6.95 -1.75
CA VAL A 78 -5.95 6.24 -1.37
C VAL A 78 -5.98 4.79 -1.86
N THR A 79 -7.16 4.16 -1.79
CA THR A 79 -7.37 2.79 -2.28
C THR A 79 -7.16 2.68 -3.79
N VAL A 80 -7.62 3.65 -4.59
CA VAL A 80 -7.37 3.69 -6.05
C VAL A 80 -5.86 3.81 -6.35
N PHE A 81 -5.15 4.66 -5.60
CA PHE A 81 -3.70 4.77 -5.74
C PHE A 81 -2.96 3.46 -5.42
N ASN A 82 -3.38 2.73 -4.37
CA ASN A 82 -2.77 1.44 -4.05
C ASN A 82 -2.91 0.43 -5.20
N TYR A 83 -4.03 0.41 -5.92
CA TYR A 83 -4.19 -0.48 -7.08
C TYR A 83 -3.34 -0.06 -8.28
N SER A 84 -3.05 1.22 -8.46
CA SER A 84 -2.08 1.68 -9.48
C SER A 84 -0.67 1.12 -9.24
N GLY A 85 -0.37 0.67 -8.02
CA GLY A 85 0.88 0.00 -7.66
C GLY A 85 1.16 -1.24 -8.52
N ILE A 86 0.14 -1.93 -9.05
CA ILE A 86 0.34 -3.07 -9.96
C ILE A 86 1.02 -2.64 -11.26
N VAL A 87 0.66 -1.47 -11.78
CA VAL A 87 1.25 -0.91 -13.00
C VAL A 87 2.71 -0.56 -12.76
N TRP A 88 3.00 0.11 -11.63
CA TRP A 88 4.37 0.46 -11.25
C TRP A 88 5.23 -0.78 -10.95
N ALA A 89 4.70 -1.77 -10.24
CA ALA A 89 5.39 -3.03 -9.97
C ALA A 89 5.74 -3.77 -11.27
N THR A 90 4.82 -3.80 -12.23
CA THR A 90 5.07 -4.39 -13.56
C THR A 90 6.14 -3.62 -14.32
N LEU A 91 6.07 -2.28 -14.31
CA LEU A 91 7.02 -1.41 -15.00
C LEU A 91 8.44 -1.55 -14.42
N PHE A 92 8.59 -1.50 -13.09
CA PHE A 92 9.88 -1.66 -12.43
C PHE A 92 10.40 -3.10 -12.52
N GLY A 93 9.51 -4.10 -12.48
CA GLY A 93 9.81 -5.50 -12.79
C GLY A 93 10.54 -5.65 -14.12
N TRP A 94 9.95 -5.05 -15.16
CA TRP A 94 10.53 -5.04 -16.49
C TRP A 94 11.81 -4.19 -16.58
N LEU A 95 11.83 -2.98 -16.03
CA LEU A 95 12.96 -2.06 -16.20
C LEU A 95 14.22 -2.52 -15.45
N ILE A 96 14.08 -3.07 -14.25
CA ILE A 96 15.20 -3.40 -13.37
C ILE A 96 15.65 -4.86 -13.57
N TRP A 97 14.69 -5.79 -13.75
CA TRP A 97 14.98 -7.22 -13.84
C TRP A 97 14.78 -7.81 -15.24
N ASN A 98 14.27 -7.03 -16.21
CA ASN A 98 13.91 -7.50 -17.54
C ASN A 98 12.95 -8.71 -17.53
N GLU A 99 12.17 -8.84 -16.45
CA GLU A 99 11.17 -9.88 -16.28
C GLU A 99 9.82 -9.36 -16.74
N PHE A 100 9.27 -9.97 -17.80
CA PHE A 100 7.92 -9.67 -18.25
C PHE A 100 6.93 -10.59 -17.53
N PRO A 101 5.81 -10.06 -16.99
CA PRO A 101 4.84 -10.89 -16.29
C PRO A 101 4.31 -11.99 -17.21
N ALA A 102 4.17 -13.20 -16.67
CA ALA A 102 3.55 -14.30 -17.40
C ALA A 102 2.13 -13.91 -17.90
N PRO A 103 1.63 -14.51 -19.00
CA PRO A 103 0.32 -14.16 -19.56
C PRO A 103 -0.84 -14.24 -18.55
N VAL A 104 -0.75 -15.15 -17.58
CA VAL A 104 -1.73 -15.29 -16.48
C VAL A 104 -1.73 -14.05 -15.56
N VAL A 105 -0.55 -13.51 -15.25
CA VAL A 105 -0.41 -12.29 -14.44
C VAL A 105 -0.96 -11.08 -15.21
N MET A 106 -0.73 -11.01 -16.52
CA MET A 106 -1.30 -9.98 -17.38
C MET A 106 -2.83 -10.04 -17.42
N ALA A 107 -3.42 -11.24 -17.51
CA ALA A 107 -4.87 -11.41 -17.46
C ALA A 107 -5.45 -10.93 -16.12
N GLY A 108 -4.81 -11.28 -15.00
CA GLY A 108 -5.20 -10.78 -13.67
C GLY A 108 -5.08 -9.26 -13.56
N ALA A 109 -3.97 -8.68 -14.04
CA ALA A 109 -3.77 -7.24 -14.06
C ALA A 109 -4.84 -6.51 -14.88
N ALA A 110 -5.23 -7.05 -16.04
CA ALA A 110 -6.28 -6.50 -16.88
C ALA A 110 -7.64 -6.45 -16.14
N VAL A 111 -7.99 -7.50 -15.38
CA VAL A 111 -9.21 -7.54 -14.56
C VAL A 111 -9.17 -6.47 -13.47
N VAL A 112 -8.04 -6.31 -12.79
CA VAL A 112 -7.89 -5.29 -11.74
C VAL A 112 -7.99 -3.88 -12.33
N ILE A 113 -7.34 -3.62 -13.46
CA ILE A 113 -7.40 -2.32 -14.14
C ILE A 113 -8.82 -2.02 -14.61
N ALA A 114 -9.51 -2.99 -15.22
CA ALA A 114 -10.90 -2.84 -15.66
C ALA A 114 -11.84 -2.55 -14.48
N SER A 115 -11.66 -3.24 -13.36
CA SER A 115 -12.45 -3.02 -12.15
C SER A 115 -12.26 -1.62 -11.58
N ASN A 116 -11.01 -1.13 -11.54
CA ASN A 116 -10.70 0.24 -11.10
C ASN A 116 -11.32 1.27 -12.03
N MET A 117 -11.21 1.07 -13.34
CA MET A 117 -11.78 1.99 -14.33
C MET A 117 -13.31 2.06 -14.24
N LEU A 118 -13.97 0.92 -13.99
CA LEU A 118 -15.42 0.87 -13.75
C LEU A 118 -15.84 1.65 -12.49
N VAL A 119 -15.07 1.55 -11.41
CA VAL A 119 -15.34 2.32 -10.18
C VAL A 119 -15.23 3.81 -10.43
N VAL A 120 -14.14 4.26 -11.07
CA VAL A 120 -13.92 5.68 -11.40
C VAL A 120 -15.03 6.19 -12.33
N TRP A 121 -15.37 5.42 -13.36
CA TRP A 121 -16.44 5.78 -14.29
C TRP A 121 -17.81 5.86 -13.61
N ARG A 122 -18.12 4.95 -12.68
CA ARG A 122 -19.36 4.98 -11.87
C ARG A 122 -19.42 6.20 -10.96
N GLU A 123 -18.33 6.53 -10.28
CA GLU A 123 -18.27 7.70 -9.40
C GLU A 123 -18.38 9.02 -10.17
N ALA A 124 -17.77 9.10 -11.36
CA ALA A 124 -17.90 10.25 -12.25
C ALA A 124 -19.34 10.44 -12.75
N ARG A 125 -20.02 9.34 -13.09
CA ARG A 125 -21.41 9.37 -13.57
C ARG A 125 -22.42 9.68 -12.46
N GLN A 126 -22.11 9.36 -11.20
CA GLN A 126 -22.96 9.68 -10.04
C GLN A 126 -22.80 11.13 -9.53
N GLY A 127 -21.97 11.97 -10.17
CA GLY A 127 -21.78 13.38 -9.77
C GLY A 127 -21.08 13.57 -8.42
N ARG A 128 -20.63 12.49 -7.76
CA ARG A 128 -20.01 12.51 -6.42
C ARG A 128 -18.61 13.09 -6.40
N LEU A 129 -17.95 13.18 -7.56
CA LEU A 129 -16.67 13.87 -7.71
C LEU A 129 -16.80 15.40 -7.55
N SER A 130 -17.96 15.97 -7.89
CA SER A 130 -18.29 17.40 -7.74
C SER A 130 -18.55 17.77 -6.27
N ASP A 131 -19.36 16.97 -5.57
CA ASP A 131 -19.70 17.20 -4.14
C ASP A 131 -18.52 16.95 -3.20
N ALA A 132 -17.60 16.05 -3.56
CA ALA A 132 -16.38 15.80 -2.78
C ALA A 132 -15.43 17.01 -2.78
N ARG A 133 -15.34 17.74 -3.90
CA ARG A 133 -14.54 18.96 -4.02
C ARG A 133 -15.19 20.15 -3.30
N PHE A 134 -16.52 20.21 -3.23
CA PHE A 134 -17.24 21.32 -2.60
C PHE A 134 -17.20 21.28 -1.07
N ARG A 135 -17.25 20.08 -0.46
CA ARG A 135 -17.14 19.90 1.01
C ARG A 135 -15.71 19.96 1.55
N ALA A 136 -14.70 20.08 0.69
CA ALA A 136 -13.28 20.21 1.08
C ALA A 136 -12.84 21.68 1.21
N LYS A 137 -13.71 22.63 0.85
CA LYS A 137 -13.48 24.08 0.99
C LYS A 137 -14.21 24.72 2.18
N LEU A 138 -14.99 23.94 2.93
CA LEU A 138 -15.67 24.33 4.17
C LEU A 138 -15.02 23.56 5.33
#